data_AF-A0A834V3L7-F1
#
_entry.id   AF-A0A834V3L7-F1
#
_cell.length_a   1.000
_cell.length_b   1.000
_cell.length_c   1.000
_cell.angle_alpha   90.00
_cell.angle_beta   90.00
_cell.angle_gamma   90.00
#
_symmetry.space_group_name_H-M   'P 1'
#
loop_
_entity.id
_entity.type
_entity.pdbx_description
1 polymer ?
#
loop_
_entity_poly.entity_id
_entity_poly.type
_entity_poly.pdbx_seq_one_letter_code
_entity_poly.pdbx_strand_id
1 'polypeptide(L)'
;MSVRHRANVLLLSYEDLQKNPRSTIERICQFLGKQLNPEELDSVLKNSSFQVMKQNKMSNFAVLPKEHMNTGFLITRKGTCGDWKNHFTVAQAEAFDKLYQEKMKGFPGGLFPWE
;
A
#
# COMPACT_ATOMS: atom_id res chain seq x y z
N MET A 1 -5.81 -4.62 -25.49
CA MET A 1 -6.35 -3.72 -24.45
C MET A 1 -5.70 -4.05 -23.11
N SER A 2 -5.11 -3.06 -22.43
CA SER A 2 -4.48 -3.24 -21.11
C SER A 2 -5.50 -3.74 -20.08
N VAL A 3 -5.12 -4.73 -19.27
CA VAL A 3 -5.98 -5.29 -18.19
C VAL A 3 -6.46 -4.23 -17.20
N ARG A 4 -5.72 -3.11 -17.10
CA ARG A 4 -6.01 -1.99 -16.19
C ARG A 4 -7.27 -1.21 -16.54
N HIS A 5 -7.77 -1.33 -17.76
CA HIS A 5 -8.99 -0.65 -18.21
C HIS A 5 -10.22 -1.57 -18.20
N ARG A 6 -10.09 -2.80 -17.70
CA ARG A 6 -11.23 -3.70 -17.58
C ARG A 6 -12.09 -3.26 -16.40
N ALA A 7 -13.41 -3.25 -16.59
CA ALA A 7 -14.36 -2.83 -15.56
C ALA A 7 -14.29 -3.67 -14.27
N ASN A 8 -13.76 -4.89 -14.33
CA ASN A 8 -13.59 -5.79 -13.20
C ASN A 8 -12.17 -5.77 -12.58
N VAL A 9 -11.37 -4.74 -12.87
CA VAL A 9 -10.03 -4.55 -12.29
C VAL A 9 -9.93 -3.13 -11.73
N LEU A 10 -9.66 -3.01 -10.43
CA LEU A 10 -9.36 -1.74 -9.78
C LEU A 10 -7.85 -1.64 -9.52
N LEU A 11 -7.19 -0.66 -10.13
CA LEU A 11 -5.80 -0.32 -9.85
C LEU A 11 -5.72 0.76 -8.76
N LEU A 12 -4.97 0.48 -7.69
CA LEU A 12 -4.67 1.39 -6.59
C LEU A 12 -3.16 1.42 -6.34
N SER A 13 -2.67 2.52 -5.77
CA SER A 13 -1.31 2.62 -5.24
C SER A 13 -1.34 2.62 -3.71
N TYR A 14 -0.24 2.19 -3.09
CA TYR A 14 -0.11 2.25 -1.63
C TYR A 14 -0.02 3.70 -1.15
N GLU A 15 0.62 4.55 -1.94
CA GLU A 15 0.82 5.96 -1.73
C GLU A 15 -0.51 6.73 -1.70
N ASP A 16 -1.45 6.43 -2.61
CA ASP A 16 -2.79 7.02 -2.60
C ASP A 16 -3.57 6.60 -1.35
N LEU A 17 -3.44 5.32 -0.95
CA LEU A 17 -4.08 4.81 0.27
C LEU A 17 -3.52 5.51 1.52
N GLN A 18 -2.22 5.81 1.57
CA GLN A 18 -1.64 6.58 2.66
C GLN A 18 -2.05 8.05 2.64
N LYS A 19 -2.01 8.69 1.46
CA LYS A 19 -2.25 10.12 1.30
C LYS A 19 -3.71 10.48 1.56
N ASN A 20 -4.64 9.70 1.02
CA ASN A 20 -6.09 9.93 1.10
C ASN A 20 -6.84 8.60 1.33
N PRO A 21 -6.75 8.02 2.54
CA PRO A 21 -7.36 6.73 2.84
C PRO A 21 -8.87 6.72 2.63
N ARG A 22 -9.58 7.80 3.01
CA ARG A 22 -11.03 7.93 2.83
C ARG A 22 -11.45 7.81 1.37
N SER A 23 -10.87 8.65 0.51
CA SER A 23 -11.18 8.65 -0.93
C SER A 23 -10.83 7.30 -1.58
N THR A 24 -9.73 6.67 -1.15
CA THR A 24 -9.34 5.35 -1.65
C THR A 24 -10.34 4.27 -1.25
N ILE A 25 -10.82 4.28 0.00
CA ILE A 25 -11.83 3.34 0.49
C ILE A 25 -13.18 3.57 -0.20
N GLU A 26 -13.59 4.82 -0.40
CA GLU A 26 -14.79 5.15 -1.17
C GLU A 26 -14.71 4.60 -2.60
N ARG A 27 -13.55 4.69 -3.26
CA ARG A 27 -13.29 4.08 -4.57
C ARG A 27 -13.41 2.56 -4.55
N ILE A 28 -12.91 1.90 -3.50
CA ILE A 28 -13.04 0.46 -3.30
C ILE A 28 -14.53 0.08 -3.13
N CYS A 29 -15.27 0.83 -2.30
CA CYS A 29 -16.70 0.62 -2.09
C CYS A 29 -17.49 0.74 -3.40
N GLN A 30 -17.25 1.79 -4.18
CA GLN A 30 -17.87 1.99 -5.49
C GLN A 30 -17.57 0.83 -6.45
N PHE A 31 -16.30 0.40 -6.52
CA PHE A 31 -15.90 -0.73 -7.36
C PHE A 31 -16.58 -2.06 -6.96
N LEU A 32 -16.78 -2.28 -5.66
CA LEU A 32 -17.46 -3.45 -5.12
C LEU A 32 -19.00 -3.33 -5.15
N GLY A 33 -19.55 -2.21 -5.62
CA GLY A 33 -21.00 -1.95 -5.61
C GLY A 33 -21.59 -1.84 -4.20
N LYS A 34 -20.80 -1.33 -3.23
CA LYS A 34 -21.21 -1.15 -1.84
C LYS A 34 -21.40 0.34 -1.53
N GLN A 35 -22.46 0.65 -0.79
CA GLN A 35 -22.67 1.96 -0.18
C GLN A 35 -22.52 1.80 1.33
N LEU A 36 -21.68 2.63 1.93
CA LEU A 36 -21.48 2.69 3.37
C LEU A 36 -22.05 4.02 3.87
N ASN A 37 -22.71 3.99 5.02
CA ASN A 37 -23.04 5.22 5.74
C ASN A 37 -21.78 5.84 6.40
N PRO A 38 -21.85 7.08 6.90
CA PRO A 38 -20.69 7.74 7.50
C PRO A 38 -20.06 6.95 8.65
N GLU A 39 -20.86 6.33 9.51
CA GLU A 39 -20.40 5.57 10.67
C GLU A 39 -19.66 4.28 10.26
N GLU A 40 -20.17 3.59 9.24
CA GLU A 40 -19.54 2.40 8.65
C GLU A 40 -18.21 2.76 7.99
N LEU A 41 -18.16 3.85 7.22
CA LEU A 41 -16.94 4.32 6.57
C LEU A 41 -15.87 4.71 7.60
N ASP A 42 -16.26 5.43 8.65
CA ASP A 42 -15.36 5.81 9.74
C ASP A 42 -14.86 4.59 10.52
N SER A 43 -15.72 3.57 10.70
CA SER A 43 -15.34 2.28 11.27
C SER A 43 -14.29 1.57 10.41
N VAL A 44 -14.47 1.51 9.09
CA VAL A 44 -13.47 0.93 8.18
C VAL A 44 -12.15 1.70 8.29
N LEU A 45 -12.18 3.03 8.19
CA LEU A 45 -10.99 3.89 8.28
C LEU A 45 -10.19 3.65 9.58
N LYS A 46 -10.88 3.59 10.71
CA LYS A 46 -10.26 3.33 12.01
C LYS A 46 -9.63 1.94 12.05
N ASN A 47 -10.38 0.91 11.67
CA ASN A 47 -9.94 -0.48 11.78
C ASN A 47 -8.88 -0.87 10.74
N SER A 48 -8.84 -0.19 9.60
CA SER A 48 -7.78 -0.35 8.58
C SER A 48 -6.57 0.54 8.83
N SER A 49 -6.56 1.35 9.91
CA SER A 49 -5.40 2.18 10.23
C SER A 49 -4.20 1.33 10.61
N PHE A 50 -3.00 1.81 10.28
CA PHE A 50 -1.76 1.07 10.56
C PHE A 50 -1.60 0.69 12.02
N GLN A 51 -1.94 1.59 12.95
CA GLN A 51 -1.81 1.33 14.39
C GLN A 51 -2.76 0.24 14.86
N VAL A 52 -4.02 0.28 14.42
CA VAL A 52 -5.02 -0.74 14.79
C VAL A 52 -4.64 -2.10 14.20
N MET A 53 -4.25 -2.15 12.93
CA MET A 53 -3.81 -3.39 12.29
C MET A 53 -2.55 -3.97 12.94
N LYS A 54 -1.59 -3.13 13.35
CA LYS A 54 -0.37 -3.55 14.05
C LYS A 54 -0.64 -4.18 15.41
N GLN A 55 -1.68 -3.76 16.12
CA GLN A 55 -2.07 -4.30 17.42
C GLN A 55 -2.97 -5.54 17.30
N ASN A 56 -3.69 -5.69 16.18
CA ASN A 56 -4.56 -6.83 15.95
C ASN A 56 -3.75 -8.10 15.62
N LYS A 57 -3.77 -9.09 16.53
CA LYS A 57 -3.07 -10.37 16.38
C LYS A 57 -3.45 -11.15 15.12
N MET A 58 -4.68 -10.99 14.65
CA MET A 58 -5.17 -11.64 13.43
C MET A 58 -4.65 -10.96 12.15
N SER A 59 -4.25 -9.69 12.24
CA SER A 59 -3.74 -8.91 11.10
C SER A 59 -2.22 -8.77 11.08
N ASN A 60 -1.57 -8.83 12.25
CA ASN A 60 -0.11 -8.66 12.39
C ASN A 60 0.67 -9.98 12.34
N PHE A 61 -0.01 -11.10 12.06
CA PHE A 61 0.53 -12.45 11.96
C PHE A 61 1.18 -13.01 13.24
N ALA A 62 0.94 -12.41 14.41
CA ALA A 62 1.44 -12.93 15.69
C ALA A 62 0.88 -14.34 16.04
N VAL A 63 -0.18 -14.78 15.34
CA VAL A 63 -0.76 -16.12 15.48
C VAL A 63 0.03 -17.21 14.73
N LEU A 64 0.96 -16.85 13.84
CA LEU A 64 1.76 -17.84 13.13
C LEU A 64 2.80 -18.48 14.07
N PRO A 65 3.07 -19.79 13.93
CA PRO A 65 4.15 -20.46 14.67
C PRO A 65 5.49 -19.75 14.52
N LYS A 66 6.25 -19.65 15.61
CA LYS A 66 7.59 -19.02 15.63
C LYS A 66 8.59 -19.69 14.70
N GLU A 67 8.39 -20.97 14.37
CA GLU A 67 9.21 -21.70 13.41
C GLU A 67 9.11 -21.14 11.99
N HIS A 68 8.02 -20.41 11.68
CA HIS A 68 7.83 -19.73 10.40
C HIS A 68 8.17 -18.23 10.46
N MET A 69 8.56 -17.70 11.63
CA MET A 69 8.91 -16.30 11.81
C MET A 69 10.21 -16.13 12.58
N ASN A 70 11.23 -15.58 11.91
CA ASN A 70 12.49 -15.24 12.57
C ASN A 70 12.26 -14.35 13.80
N THR A 71 13.01 -14.61 14.86
CA THR A 71 13.00 -13.82 16.09
C THR A 71 13.23 -12.34 15.77
N GLY A 72 12.28 -11.48 16.16
CA GLY A 72 12.33 -10.03 15.92
C GLY A 72 11.74 -9.57 14.59
N PHE A 73 11.24 -10.47 13.74
CA PHE A 73 10.56 -10.09 12.50
C PHE A 73 9.17 -9.49 12.79
N LEU A 74 8.93 -8.27 12.31
CA LEU A 74 7.64 -7.58 12.40
C LEU A 74 7.08 -7.36 10.99
N ILE A 75 5.96 -8.01 10.66
CA ILE A 75 5.26 -7.82 9.38
C ILE A 75 4.83 -6.35 9.23
N THR A 76 4.24 -5.77 10.27
CA THR A 76 3.82 -4.35 10.33
C THR A 76 4.94 -3.47 10.90
N ARG A 77 6.00 -3.26 10.12
CA ARG A 77 7.22 -2.55 10.55
C ARG A 77 7.00 -1.04 10.82
N LYS A 78 6.95 -0.22 9.75
CA LYS A 78 6.78 1.25 9.82
C LYS A 78 5.48 1.77 9.20
N GLY A 79 5.01 1.17 8.11
CA GLY A 79 3.77 1.58 7.45
C GLY A 79 3.81 3.01 6.90
N THR A 80 4.92 3.42 6.28
CA THR A 80 5.15 4.78 5.80
C THR A 80 5.71 4.77 4.36
N CYS A 81 5.27 5.72 3.53
CA CYS A 81 5.91 5.97 2.23
C CYS A 81 7.31 6.59 2.41
N GLY A 82 8.21 6.36 1.45
CA GLY A 82 9.52 7.02 1.42
C GLY A 82 10.59 6.46 2.36
N ASP A 83 10.33 5.37 3.11
CA ASP A 83 11.33 4.82 4.04
C ASP A 83 12.61 4.34 3.33
N TRP A 84 12.56 4.09 2.01
CA TRP A 84 13.72 3.76 1.19
C TRP A 84 14.85 4.80 1.31
N LYS A 85 14.50 6.08 1.53
CA LYS A 85 15.46 7.20 1.74
C LYS A 85 16.34 7.01 2.97
N ASN A 86 15.91 6.19 3.93
CA ASN A 86 16.67 5.86 5.13
C ASN A 86 17.61 4.64 4.94
N HIS A 87 17.54 3.95 3.80
CA HIS A 87 18.31 2.72 3.55
C HIS A 87 19.26 2.85 2.36
N PHE A 88 18.85 3.61 1.33
CA PHE A 88 19.66 3.81 0.13
C PHE A 88 20.73 4.87 0.40
N THR A 89 21.96 4.57 -0.02
CA THR A 89 22.95 5.63 -0.23
C THR A 89 22.60 6.43 -1.48
N VAL A 90 23.14 7.64 -1.62
CA VAL A 90 22.94 8.47 -2.82
C VAL A 90 23.33 7.71 -4.09
N ALA A 91 24.49 7.05 -4.09
CA ALA A 91 24.96 6.26 -5.23
C ALA A 91 24.03 5.09 -5.58
N GLN A 92 23.44 4.43 -4.57
CA GLN A 92 22.47 3.36 -4.80
C GLN A 92 21.16 3.89 -5.37
N ALA A 93 20.68 5.04 -4.87
CA ALA A 93 19.46 5.67 -5.36
C ALA A 93 19.62 6.07 -6.84
N GLU A 94 20.72 6.74 -7.18
CA GLU A 94 21.00 7.13 -8.58
C GLU A 94 21.14 5.93 -9.52
N ALA A 95 21.77 4.85 -9.06
CA ALA A 95 21.89 3.62 -9.83
C ALA A 95 20.51 2.96 -10.05
N PHE A 96 19.66 2.94 -9.02
CA PHE A 96 18.31 2.42 -9.11
C PHE A 96 17.43 3.27 -10.04
N ASP A 97 17.53 4.60 -9.98
CA ASP A 97 16.75 5.51 -10.82
C ASP A 97 17.03 5.30 -12.31
N LYS A 98 18.31 5.13 -12.69
CA LYS A 98 18.71 4.81 -14.07
C LYS A 98 18.08 3.51 -14.54
N LEU A 99 18.21 2.45 -13.74
CA LEU A 99 17.64 1.14 -14.06
C LEU A 99 16.11 1.21 -14.15
N TYR A 100 15.46 1.93 -13.25
CA TYR A 100 14.02 2.12 -13.22
C TYR A 100 13.54 2.83 -14.50
N GLN A 101 14.18 3.92 -14.90
CA GLN A 101 13.85 4.66 -16.12
C GLN A 101 13.96 3.78 -17.38
N GLU A 102 15.02 2.97 -17.47
CA GLU A 102 15.21 2.04 -18.58
C GLU A 102 14.13 0.95 -18.62
N LYS A 103 13.85 0.33 -17.47
CA LYS A 103 12.88 -0.78 -17.38
C LYS A 103 11.43 -0.34 -17.53
N MET A 104 11.13 0.90 -17.14
CA MET A 104 9.76 1.44 -17.15
C MET A 104 9.47 2.30 -18.37
N LYS A 105 10.41 2.38 -19.31
CA LYS A 105 10.22 3.01 -20.60
C LYS A 105 9.01 2.39 -21.31
N GLY A 106 8.03 3.22 -21.66
CA GLY A 106 6.80 2.80 -22.34
C GLY A 106 5.59 2.59 -21.42
N PHE A 107 5.76 2.68 -20.10
CA PHE A 107 4.62 2.81 -19.20
C PHE A 107 4.17 4.28 -19.10
N PRO A 108 2.89 4.55 -18.81
CA PRO A 108 2.40 5.91 -18.60
C PRO A 108 3.20 6.64 -17.50
N GLY A 109 3.59 7.89 -17.77
CA GLY A 109 4.17 8.75 -16.75
C GLY A 109 3.19 8.98 -15.59
N GLY A 110 3.69 9.01 -14.36
CA GLY A 110 2.86 9.18 -13.16
C GLY A 110 2.02 7.94 -12.78
N LEU A 111 2.26 6.79 -13.42
CA LEU A 111 1.59 5.52 -13.05
C LEU A 111 1.82 5.15 -11.58
N PHE A 112 2.97 5.55 -11.05
CA PHE A 112 3.31 5.38 -9.67
C PHE A 112 3.51 6.74 -9.00
N PRO A 113 2.67 7.11 -8.03
CA PRO A 113 2.70 8.43 -7.40
C PRO A 113 3.65 8.46 -6.20
N TRP A 114 4.86 7.92 -6.35
CA TRP A 114 5.88 7.96 -5.31
C TRP A 114 6.82 9.16 -5.48
N GLU A 115 7.34 9.66 -4.36
CA GLU A 115 8.46 10.61 -4.26
C GLU A 115 9.63 10.02 -3.46
#